data_AF-A0A9C7UQ33-F1
#
_entry.id   AF-A0A9C7UQ33-F1
#
_cell.length_a   1.000
_cell.length_b   1.000
_cell.length_c   1.000
_cell.angle_alpha   90.00
_cell.angle_beta   90.00
_cell.angle_gamma   90.00
#
_symmetry.space_group_name_H-M   'P 1'
#
loop_
_entity.id
_entity.type
_entity.pdbx_description
1 polymer ?
#
loop_
_entity_poly.entity_id
_entity_poly.type
_entity_poly.pdbx_seq_one_letter_code
_entity_poly.pdbx_strand_id
1 'polypeptide(L)'
;MVDFKEDRFEESSGSEKFFVSCYLFVWISSIVVFGGAADVASVTGHCNGYCGFSIACGVLSFLINSTILIFYLFQLERILKFQYIPIIFLVLLWAAGTGVVSSVHGESVNTPVSVAFSWLSLIGSLTLLLLVVHKYSKAGIHVRLSLSPQSQTKLNTTNASTASSTYPQA
;
A
#
# COMPACT_ATOMS: atom_id res chain seq x y z
N MET A 1 -29.92 21.41 -1.72
CA MET A 1 -28.88 20.93 -2.65
C MET A 1 -27.61 20.89 -1.85
N VAL A 2 -27.15 19.69 -1.50
CA VAL A 2 -25.99 19.49 -0.62
C VAL A 2 -24.78 19.23 -1.52
N ASP A 3 -23.74 20.03 -1.33
CA ASP A 3 -22.45 20.03 -2.03
C ASP A 3 -21.66 18.73 -1.79
N PHE A 4 -22.10 17.63 -2.41
CA PHE A 4 -21.45 16.32 -2.29
C PHE A 4 -20.17 16.18 -3.13
N LYS A 5 -19.72 17.25 -3.80
CA LYS A 5 -18.67 17.18 -4.83
C LYS A 5 -17.32 17.72 -4.35
N GLU A 6 -17.30 18.67 -3.43
CA GLU A 6 -16.04 19.25 -2.90
C GLU A 6 -15.37 18.37 -1.85
N ASP A 7 -16.12 17.73 -0.95
CA ASP A 7 -15.56 16.87 0.10
C ASP A 7 -14.75 15.68 -0.45
N ARG A 8 -15.10 15.15 -1.63
CA ARG A 8 -14.38 14.02 -2.24
C ARG A 8 -13.04 14.41 -2.85
N PHE A 9 -12.82 15.67 -3.20
CA PHE A 9 -11.55 16.12 -3.76
C PHE A 9 -10.50 16.38 -2.67
N GLU A 10 -10.91 16.90 -1.51
CA GLU A 10 -10.00 17.07 -0.37
C GLU A 10 -9.60 15.74 0.28
N GLU A 11 -10.55 14.79 0.45
CA GLU A 11 -10.24 13.48 1.03
C GLU A 11 -9.28 12.66 0.14
N SER A 12 -9.35 12.83 -1.19
CA SER A 12 -8.43 12.18 -2.13
C SER A 12 -7.02 12.78 -2.08
N SER A 13 -6.88 14.11 -1.92
CA SER A 13 -5.57 14.77 -1.94
C SER A 13 -4.73 14.46 -0.69
N GLY A 14 -5.37 14.37 0.49
CA GLY A 14 -4.68 14.04 1.74
C GLY A 14 -4.11 12.61 1.76
N SER A 15 -4.88 11.65 1.24
CA SER A 15 -4.49 10.25 1.18
C SER A 15 -3.30 10.00 0.25
N GLU A 16 -3.25 10.69 -0.90
CA GLU A 16 -2.14 10.56 -1.85
C GLU A 16 -0.83 11.13 -1.29
N LYS A 17 -0.88 12.30 -0.65
CA LYS A 17 0.30 12.90 0.00
C LYS A 17 0.84 11.99 1.10
N PHE A 18 -0.03 11.38 1.89
CA PHE A 18 0.37 10.43 2.92
C PHE A 18 1.02 9.18 2.33
N PHE A 19 0.44 8.64 1.24
CA PHE A 19 0.99 7.50 0.51
C PHE A 19 2.41 7.78 -0.02
N VAL A 20 2.62 8.91 -0.70
CA VAL A 20 3.93 9.32 -1.22
C VAL A 20 4.92 9.54 -0.07
N SER A 21 4.48 10.12 1.05
CA SER A 21 5.32 10.33 2.23
C SER A 21 5.83 9.00 2.80
N CYS A 22 4.99 7.96 2.86
CA CYS A 22 5.41 6.62 3.28
C CYS A 22 6.45 6.02 2.32
N TYR A 23 6.29 6.17 1.01
CA TYR A 23 7.30 5.74 0.02
C TYR A 23 8.64 6.44 0.21
N LEU A 24 8.62 7.77 0.37
CA LEU A 24 9.82 8.56 0.61
C LEU A 24 10.51 8.13 1.91
N PHE A 25 9.73 7.84 2.95
CA PHE A 25 10.27 7.40 4.23
C PHE A 25 10.98 6.03 4.13
N VAL A 26 10.36 5.05 3.47
CA VAL A 26 10.98 3.74 3.20
C VAL A 26 12.20 3.92 2.29
N TRP A 27 12.14 4.81 1.30
CA TRP A 27 13.25 5.11 0.41
C TRP A 27 14.47 5.67 1.15
N ILE A 28 14.29 6.67 2.02
CA ILE A 28 15.38 7.22 2.86
C ILE A 28 15.93 6.15 3.79
N SER A 29 15.06 5.39 4.44
CA SER A 29 15.47 4.31 5.36
C SER A 29 16.30 3.24 4.65
N SER A 30 15.98 2.93 3.40
CA SER A 30 16.74 1.98 2.56
C SER A 30 18.19 2.44 2.36
N ILE A 31 18.41 3.73 2.13
CA ILE A 31 19.75 4.33 1.96
C ILE A 31 20.53 4.26 3.26
N VAL A 32 19.90 4.59 4.39
CA VAL A 32 20.57 4.57 5.71
C VAL A 32 21.00 3.15 6.07
N VAL A 33 20.16 2.15 5.81
CA VAL A 33 20.48 0.74 6.11
C VAL A 33 21.60 0.21 5.22
N PHE A 34 21.51 0.45 3.90
CA PHE A 34 22.57 0.10 2.96
C PHE A 34 23.89 0.80 3.30
N GLY A 35 23.85 2.11 3.54
CA GLY A 35 25.02 2.91 3.86
C GLY A 35 25.67 2.49 5.18
N GLY A 36 24.87 2.22 6.21
CA GLY A 36 25.37 1.74 7.50
C GLY A 36 26.05 0.37 7.41
N ALA A 37 25.47 -0.56 6.63
CA ALA A 37 26.09 -1.87 6.41
C ALA A 37 27.39 -1.78 5.59
N ALA A 38 27.42 -0.92 4.56
CA ALA A 38 28.60 -0.69 3.73
C ALA A 38 29.73 -0.02 4.52
N ASP A 39 29.41 0.94 5.38
CA ASP A 39 30.38 1.60 6.25
C ASP A 39 31.04 0.61 7.21
N VAL A 40 30.24 -0.21 7.92
CA VAL A 40 30.74 -1.28 8.80
C VAL A 40 31.63 -2.26 8.04
N ALA A 41 31.23 -2.67 6.84
CA ALA A 41 32.05 -3.54 5.98
C ALA A 41 33.40 -2.93 5.61
N SER A 42 33.42 -1.61 5.35
CA SER A 42 34.64 -0.89 4.99
C SER A 42 35.61 -0.76 6.17
N VAL A 43 35.09 -0.52 7.38
CA VAL A 43 35.89 -0.36 8.60
C VAL A 43 36.45 -1.71 9.08
N THR A 44 35.65 -2.77 8.99
CA THR A 44 36.03 -4.11 9.48
C THR A 44 36.85 -4.92 8.47
N GLY A 45 36.89 -4.51 7.20
CA GLY A 45 37.63 -5.18 6.12
C GLY A 45 37.02 -6.52 5.67
N HIS A 46 35.90 -6.96 6.28
CA HIS A 46 35.22 -8.20 5.96
C HIS A 46 33.69 -8.04 6.07
N CYS A 47 32.95 -8.48 5.06
CA CYS A 47 31.49 -8.50 5.07
C CYS A 47 30.99 -9.95 5.10
N ASN A 48 30.45 -10.38 6.25
CA ASN A 48 29.83 -11.69 6.38
C ASN A 48 28.45 -11.73 5.65
N GLY A 49 27.84 -12.91 5.51
CA GLY A 49 26.56 -13.09 4.84
C GLY A 49 25.43 -12.18 5.36
N TYR A 50 25.41 -11.90 6.67
CA TYR A 50 24.45 -10.96 7.28
C TYR A 50 24.64 -9.51 6.81
N CYS A 51 25.90 -9.06 6.69
CA CYS A 51 26.24 -7.76 6.15
C CYS A 51 25.85 -7.67 4.67
N GLY A 52 26.17 -8.69 3.87
CA GLY A 52 25.79 -8.75 2.46
C GLY A 52 24.27 -8.75 2.26
N PHE A 53 23.53 -9.44 3.13
CA PHE A 53 22.08 -9.43 3.11
C PHE A 53 21.50 -8.05 3.49
N SER A 54 22.06 -7.37 4.49
CA SER A 54 21.66 -6.01 4.88
C SER A 54 21.84 -5.02 3.74
N ILE A 55 22.99 -5.08 3.05
CA ILE A 55 23.29 -4.30 1.84
C ILE A 55 22.27 -4.61 0.75
N ALA A 56 22.06 -5.89 0.42
CA ALA A 56 21.12 -6.30 -0.62
C ALA A 56 19.69 -5.86 -0.30
N CYS A 57 19.25 -5.98 0.95
CA CYS A 57 17.95 -5.54 1.43
C CYS A 57 17.76 -4.04 1.20
N GLY A 58 18.73 -3.21 1.58
CA GLY A 58 18.70 -1.76 1.36
C GLY A 58 18.73 -1.38 -0.13
N VAL A 59 19.55 -2.03 -0.94
CA VAL A 59 19.65 -1.73 -2.38
C VAL A 59 18.39 -2.15 -3.14
N LEU A 60 17.86 -3.36 -2.91
CA LEU A 60 16.63 -3.81 -3.58
C LEU A 60 15.45 -2.92 -3.22
N SER A 61 15.29 -2.60 -1.93
CA SER A 61 14.21 -1.72 -1.48
C SER A 61 14.35 -0.32 -2.05
N PHE A 62 15.55 0.25 -2.11
CA PHE A 62 15.82 1.52 -2.77
C PHE A 62 15.42 1.51 -4.25
N LEU A 63 15.80 0.47 -5.00
CA LEU A 63 15.49 0.36 -6.43
C LEU A 63 13.98 0.22 -6.68
N ILE A 64 13.30 -0.59 -5.88
CA ILE A 64 11.84 -0.79 -6.00
C ILE A 64 11.12 0.53 -5.69
N ASN A 65 11.44 1.19 -4.58
CA ASN A 65 10.83 2.46 -4.22
C ASN A 65 11.13 3.54 -5.28
N SER A 66 12.37 3.66 -5.75
CA SER A 66 12.74 4.60 -6.81
C SER A 66 11.91 4.37 -8.08
N THR A 67 11.77 3.10 -8.49
CA THR A 67 10.98 2.73 -9.66
C THR A 67 9.51 3.13 -9.49
N ILE A 68 8.92 2.91 -8.31
CA ILE A 68 7.53 3.28 -8.02
C ILE A 68 7.36 4.80 -7.98
N LEU A 69 8.28 5.54 -7.34
CA LEU A 69 8.26 7.00 -7.31
C LEU A 69 8.38 7.59 -8.71
N ILE A 70 9.27 7.05 -9.55
CA ILE A 70 9.40 7.45 -10.96
C ILE A 70 8.08 7.24 -11.70
N PHE A 71 7.46 6.06 -11.58
CA PHE A 71 6.16 5.81 -12.22
C PHE A 71 5.05 6.73 -11.70
N TYR A 72 5.11 7.11 -10.43
CA TYR A 72 4.18 8.08 -9.84
C TYR A 72 4.39 9.48 -10.45
N LEU A 73 5.63 9.93 -10.58
CA LEU A 73 5.97 11.24 -11.18
C LEU A 73 5.55 11.34 -12.65
N PHE A 74 5.69 10.27 -13.42
CA PHE A 74 5.28 10.23 -14.83
C PHE A 74 3.80 9.90 -15.05
N GLN A 75 3.01 9.76 -13.98
CA GLN A 75 1.58 9.42 -14.03
C GLN A 75 1.27 8.18 -14.89
N LEU A 76 2.10 7.14 -14.84
CA LEU A 76 1.85 5.89 -15.58
C LEU A 76 0.75 5.06 -14.90
N GLU A 77 -0.52 5.47 -15.07
CA GLU A 77 -1.71 4.89 -14.42
C GLU A 77 -1.82 3.37 -14.56
N ARG A 78 -1.30 2.79 -15.65
CA ARG A 78 -1.42 1.36 -15.94
C ARG A 78 -0.59 0.50 -14.98
N ILE A 79 0.55 1.02 -14.51
CA ILE A 79 1.46 0.32 -13.59
C ILE A 79 1.00 0.49 -12.13
N LEU A 80 0.33 1.62 -11.83
CA LEU A 80 -0.28 1.88 -10.52
C LEU A 80 -1.29 0.78 -10.11
N LYS A 81 -1.91 0.07 -11.06
CA LYS A 81 -2.85 -1.03 -10.78
C LYS A 81 -2.23 -2.27 -10.13
N PHE A 82 -0.92 -2.50 -10.31
CA PHE A 82 -0.20 -3.66 -9.79
C PHE A 82 0.69 -3.32 -8.60
N GLN A 83 0.48 -2.15 -7.96
CA GLN A 83 1.29 -1.68 -6.84
C GLN A 83 1.31 -2.59 -5.61
N TYR A 84 0.29 -3.44 -5.43
CA TYR A 84 0.24 -4.34 -4.29
C TYR A 84 1.39 -5.38 -4.32
N ILE A 85 1.85 -5.80 -5.51
CA ILE A 85 2.92 -6.81 -5.66
C ILE A 85 4.24 -6.31 -5.06
N PRO A 86 4.80 -5.16 -5.49
CA PRO A 86 6.06 -4.67 -4.93
C PRO A 86 5.93 -4.27 -3.45
N ILE A 87 4.74 -3.87 -2.98
CA ILE A 87 4.52 -3.56 -1.56
C ILE A 87 4.56 -4.82 -0.70
N ILE A 88 3.90 -5.91 -1.12
CA ILE A 88 3.98 -7.20 -0.41
C ILE A 88 5.43 -7.69 -0.37
N PHE A 89 6.14 -7.59 -1.50
CA PHE A 89 7.56 -7.92 -1.55
C PHE A 89 8.39 -7.07 -0.59
N LEU A 90 8.17 -5.75 -0.55
CA LEU A 90 8.84 -4.85 0.40
C LEU A 90 8.58 -5.24 1.86
N VAL A 91 7.35 -5.59 2.22
CA VAL A 91 7.03 -6.05 3.58
C VAL A 91 7.79 -7.33 3.93
N LEU A 92 7.80 -8.32 3.04
CA LEU A 92 8.51 -9.58 3.26
C LEU A 92 10.04 -9.36 3.34
N LEU A 93 10.57 -8.55 2.42
CA LEU A 93 11.98 -8.19 2.38
C LEU A 93 12.41 -7.49 3.68
N TRP A 94 11.65 -6.50 4.14
CA TRP A 94 11.95 -5.78 5.37
C TRP A 94 11.72 -6.61 6.62
N ALA A 95 10.74 -7.52 6.64
CA ALA A 95 10.55 -8.44 7.77
C ALA A 95 11.77 -9.36 7.95
N ALA A 96 12.29 -9.90 6.85
CA ALA A 96 13.55 -10.66 6.86
C ALA A 96 14.75 -9.76 7.21
N GLY A 97 14.81 -8.57 6.61
CA GLY A 97 15.82 -7.54 6.86
C GLY A 97 15.95 -7.17 8.33
N THR A 98 14.84 -6.80 8.98
CA THR A 98 14.81 -6.47 10.41
C THR A 98 15.21 -7.66 11.27
N GLY A 99 14.81 -8.89 10.88
CA GLY A 99 15.20 -10.11 11.58
C GLY A 99 16.71 -10.32 11.56
N VAL A 100 17.33 -10.23 10.39
CA VAL A 100 18.77 -10.34 10.23
C VAL A 100 19.51 -9.25 11.00
N VAL A 101 19.11 -7.99 10.80
CA VAL A 101 19.77 -6.83 11.41
C VAL A 101 19.63 -6.83 12.94
N SER A 102 18.54 -7.36 13.49
CA SER A 102 18.32 -7.46 14.94
C SER A 102 18.88 -8.73 15.58
N SER A 103 19.12 -9.79 14.81
CA SER A 103 19.65 -11.06 15.32
C SER A 103 21.13 -11.00 15.71
N VAL A 104 21.87 -10.04 15.15
CA VAL A 104 23.31 -9.89 15.42
C VAL A 104 23.49 -8.89 16.55
N HIS A 105 23.98 -9.36 17.69
CA HIS A 105 24.37 -8.47 18.79
C HIS A 105 25.73 -7.84 18.48
N GLY A 106 25.75 -6.53 18.26
CA GLY A 106 26.96 -5.71 18.13
C GLY A 106 27.09 -4.96 16.81
N GLU A 107 27.92 -3.92 16.79
CA GLU A 107 28.21 -3.05 15.63
C GLU A 107 28.95 -3.78 14.48
N SER A 108 29.15 -5.09 14.59
CA SER A 108 29.94 -5.90 13.65
C SER A 108 29.27 -6.10 12.30
N VAL A 109 27.97 -5.83 12.18
CA VAL A 109 27.20 -6.02 10.94
C VAL A 109 26.50 -4.74 10.51
N ASN A 110 25.95 -3.96 11.45
CA ASN A 110 25.15 -2.78 11.18
C ASN A 110 25.32 -1.75 12.32
N THR A 111 25.20 -0.47 11.98
CA THR A 111 25.20 0.61 12.99
C THR A 111 23.88 0.64 13.78
N PRO A 112 23.85 1.12 15.04
CA PRO A 112 22.61 1.24 15.81
C PRO A 112 21.54 2.07 15.11
N VAL A 113 21.96 3.09 14.36
CA VAL A 113 21.10 3.92 13.51
C VAL A 113 20.46 3.07 12.42
N SER A 114 21.24 2.26 11.68
CA SER A 114 20.70 1.38 10.65
C SER A 114 19.71 0.34 11.21
N VAL A 115 19.91 -0.14 12.44
CA VAL A 115 18.95 -1.03 13.11
C VAL A 115 17.61 -0.32 13.31
N ALA A 116 17.62 0.90 13.88
CA ALA A 116 16.39 1.68 14.08
C ALA A 116 15.68 1.98 12.74
N PHE A 117 16.43 2.36 11.71
CA PHE A 117 15.86 2.62 10.38
C PHE A 117 15.33 1.36 9.70
N SER A 118 15.87 0.17 9.98
CA SER A 118 15.30 -1.08 9.47
C SER A 118 13.89 -1.34 10.02
N TRP A 119 13.67 -1.10 11.32
CA TRP A 119 12.35 -1.20 11.95
C TRP A 119 11.37 -0.16 11.41
N LEU A 120 11.83 1.08 11.26
CA LEU A 120 11.03 2.15 10.66
C LEU A 120 10.62 1.81 9.22
N SER A 121 11.50 1.19 8.45
CA SER A 121 11.21 0.74 7.09
C SER A 121 10.19 -0.40 7.03
N LEU A 122 10.23 -1.33 8.00
CA LEU A 122 9.20 -2.37 8.15
C LEU A 122 7.84 -1.75 8.49
N ILE A 123 7.80 -0.81 9.44
CA ILE A 123 6.57 -0.10 9.80
C ILE A 123 6.02 0.66 8.59
N GLY A 124 6.86 1.41 7.88
CA GLY A 124 6.46 2.14 6.67
C GLY A 124 5.91 1.21 5.58
N SER A 125 6.54 0.06 5.37
CA SER A 125 6.08 -0.95 4.41
C SER A 125 4.73 -1.58 4.81
N LEU A 126 4.53 -1.84 6.11
CA LEU A 126 3.24 -2.32 6.65
C LEU A 126 2.14 -1.26 6.50
N THR A 127 2.44 0.00 6.79
CA THR A 127 1.49 1.11 6.57
C THR A 127 1.10 1.21 5.10
N LEU A 128 2.06 1.12 4.18
CA LEU A 128 1.77 1.09 2.74
C LEU A 128 0.84 -0.07 2.36
N LEU A 129 1.10 -1.27 2.87
CA LEU A 129 0.26 -2.43 2.63
C LEU A 129 -1.18 -2.20 3.12
N LEU A 130 -1.36 -1.68 4.33
CA LEU A 130 -2.67 -1.38 4.90
C LEU A 130 -3.42 -0.32 4.08
N LEU A 131 -2.74 0.73 3.63
CA LEU A 131 -3.33 1.77 2.77
C LEU A 131 -3.82 1.18 1.44
N VAL A 132 -3.03 0.30 0.84
CA VAL A 132 -3.41 -0.37 -0.41
C VAL A 132 -4.59 -1.31 -0.21
N VAL A 133 -4.57 -2.15 0.83
CA VAL A 133 -5.69 -3.04 1.16
C VAL A 133 -6.97 -2.23 1.40
N HIS A 134 -6.89 -1.12 2.13
CA HIS A 134 -8.03 -0.24 2.38
C HIS A 134 -8.58 0.38 1.08
N LYS A 135 -7.69 0.83 0.17
CA LYS A 135 -8.09 1.36 -1.15
C LYS A 135 -8.84 0.32 -1.99
N TYR A 136 -8.35 -0.93 -2.05
CA TYR A 136 -9.02 -2.00 -2.79
C TYR A 136 -10.32 -2.47 -2.11
N SER A 137 -10.37 -2.49 -0.77
CA SER A 137 -11.59 -2.83 -0.03
C SER A 137 -12.73 -1.83 -0.31
N LYS A 138 -12.43 -0.52 -0.25
CA LYS A 138 -13.40 0.54 -0.63
C LYS A 138 -13.87 0.39 -2.08
N ALA A 139 -12.96 0.09 -3.01
CA ALA A 139 -13.31 -0.14 -4.42
C ALA A 139 -14.24 -1.35 -4.60
N GLY A 140 -13.98 -2.46 -3.89
CA GLY A 140 -14.82 -3.65 -3.93
C GLY A 140 -16.23 -3.43 -3.37
N ILE A 141 -16.35 -2.67 -2.28
CA ILE A 141 -17.64 -2.27 -1.70
C ILE A 141 -18.43 -1.39 -2.68
N HIS A 142 -17.77 -0.42 -3.32
CA HIS A 142 -18.40 0.43 -4.33
C HIS A 142 -18.95 -0.37 -5.52
N VAL A 143 -18.18 -1.34 -6.04
CA VAL A 143 -18.65 -2.21 -7.13
C VAL A 143 -19.87 -3.04 -6.71
N ARG A 144 -19.88 -3.59 -5.48
CA ARG A 144 -21.04 -4.33 -4.95
C ARG A 144 -22.29 -3.45 -4.80
N LEU A 145 -22.14 -2.22 -4.31
CA LEU A 145 -23.23 -1.27 -4.17
C LEU A 145 -23.75 -0.77 -5.52
N SER A 146 -22.87 -0.50 -6.49
CA SER A 146 -23.24 -0.09 -7.84
C SER A 146 -23.86 -1.21 -8.68
N LEU A 147 -23.63 -2.48 -8.32
CA LEU A 147 -24.33 -3.65 -8.89
C LEU A 147 -25.66 -3.97 -8.16
N SER A 148 -25.97 -3.28 -7.06
CA SER A 148 -27.21 -3.44 -6.30
C SER A 148 -28.46 -2.67 -6.81
N PRO A 149 -28.52 -1.97 -7.97
CA PRO A 149 -29.77 -1.41 -8.45
C PRO A 149 -30.36 -2.27 -9.58
N GLN A 150 -30.94 -3.45 -9.26
CA GLN A 150 -31.87 -4.16 -10.18
C GLN A 150 -32.68 -5.34 -9.58
N SER A 151 -32.60 -5.65 -8.28
CA SER A 151 -33.45 -6.73 -7.72
C SER A 151 -34.76 -6.27 -7.08
N GLN A 152 -35.01 -4.96 -6.93
CA GLN A 152 -36.23 -4.47 -6.27
C GLN A 152 -37.32 -3.91 -7.20
N THR A 153 -37.08 -3.75 -8.51
CA THR A 153 -38.10 -3.22 -9.44
C THR A 153 -38.89 -4.29 -10.21
N LYS A 154 -38.77 -5.57 -9.85
CA LYS A 154 -39.49 -6.67 -10.52
C LYS A 154 -40.50 -7.43 -9.66
N LEU A 155 -40.81 -6.94 -8.45
CA LEU A 155 -41.70 -7.64 -7.51
C LEU A 155 -43.01 -6.91 -7.19
N ASN A 156 -43.34 -5.80 -7.86
CA ASN A 156 -44.57 -5.04 -7.54
C ASN A 156 -45.49 -4.68 -8.71
N THR A 157 -45.36 -5.35 -9.86
CA THR A 157 -46.29 -5.15 -11.01
C THR A 157 -47.06 -6.41 -11.40
N THR A 158 -47.34 -7.30 -10.44
CA THR A 158 -48.18 -8.49 -10.68
C THR A 158 -49.47 -8.52 -9.86
N ASN A 159 -49.97 -7.36 -9.39
CA ASN A 159 -51.28 -7.25 -8.74
C ASN A 159 -51.99 -5.94 -9.12
N ALA A 160 -52.29 -5.73 -10.41
CA ALA A 160 -53.15 -4.62 -10.82
C ALA A 160 -53.84 -4.89 -12.17
N SER A 161 -54.54 -6.02 -12.33
CA SER A 161 -55.45 -6.20 -13.46
C SER A 161 -56.44 -7.36 -13.27
N THR A 162 -57.35 -7.27 -12.30
CA THR A 162 -58.62 -8.02 -12.32
C THR A 162 -59.63 -7.38 -11.36
N ALA A 163 -60.24 -6.27 -11.81
CA ALA A 163 -61.50 -5.79 -11.26
C ALA A 163 -62.34 -5.25 -12.42
N SER A 164 -62.82 -6.17 -13.26
CA SER A 164 -63.81 -5.92 -14.30
C SER A 164 -65.18 -6.33 -13.76
N SER A 165 -65.97 -5.33 -13.37
CA SER A 165 -67.39 -5.16 -13.74
C SER A 165 -68.30 -6.40 -13.75
N THR A 166 -69.23 -6.48 -12.79
CA THR A 166 -70.65 -6.82 -13.08
C THR A 166 -71.57 -6.31 -11.96
N TYR A 167 -72.45 -5.34 -12.27
CA TYR A 167 -73.85 -5.29 -11.80
C TYR A 167 -74.61 -4.28 -12.67
N PRO A 168 -75.71 -4.67 -13.34
CA PRO A 168 -76.57 -3.73 -14.06
C PRO A 168 -77.57 -3.05 -13.12
N GLN A 169 -77.92 -1.82 -13.46
CA GLN A 169 -79.05 -1.08 -12.90
C GLN A 169 -80.38 -1.64 -13.45
N ALA A 170 -81.33 -1.89 -12.55
CA ALA A 170 -82.73 -1.42 -12.57
C ALA A 170 -83.52 -2.11 -11.45
#